data_AF-A0A7D5C0S6-F1
#
_entry.id   AF-A0A7D5C0S6-F1
#
_cell.length_a   1.000
_cell.length_b   1.000
_cell.length_c   1.000
_cell.angle_alpha   90.00
_cell.angle_beta   90.00
_cell.angle_gamma   90.00
#
_symmetry.space_group_name_H-M   'P 1'
#
loop_
_entity.id
_entity.type
_entity.pdbx_description
1 polymer ?
#
loop_
_entity_poly.entity_id
_entity_poly.type
_entity_poly.pdbx_seq_one_letter_code
_entity_poly.pdbx_strand_id
1 'polypeptide(L)'
;MRNFDHLFDGDLTAIGVDEEFYAYEDTQFTRSFMYFAFAAAVAVALDVDDIYVPENGVLSRFSSLESGWTTTRTVHPLFVKSLNRIFDDLFPDRKLEISNPFLDYTKKEVVDCIPNKADIFFTRTCPHPRELSQGKDAAGHPYNCGECIPCLIRIIGLVNSEHKIQPDELVLDKNHFLDFDFSKVSAENIAQPNQSRQSSLSVFLLGLNAHLSFAYRIQTLTQRELVSSTPELLDPDILRLYERFSREIFQTVEFFAAENPTLENYVTEFLSLEDEELSNLC
;
A
#
# COMPACT_ATOMS: atom_id res chain seq x y z
N MET A 1 -25.34 16.20 -14.33
CA MET A 1 -25.22 14.99 -15.16
C MET A 1 -24.09 15.18 -16.17
N ARG A 2 -22.96 14.48 -16.00
CA ARG A 2 -21.95 14.38 -17.06
C ARG A 2 -22.30 13.12 -17.86
N ASN A 3 -22.58 13.31 -19.15
CA ASN A 3 -23.09 12.26 -20.01
C ASN A 3 -21.93 11.34 -20.41
N PHE A 4 -21.86 10.17 -19.80
CA PHE A 4 -20.84 9.15 -20.06
C PHE A 4 -21.26 8.18 -21.16
N ASP A 5 -22.39 8.43 -21.84
CA ASP A 5 -23.04 7.60 -22.87
C ASP A 5 -22.12 7.12 -24.01
N HIS A 6 -20.98 7.77 -24.24
CA HIS A 6 -20.03 7.42 -25.29
C HIS A 6 -18.99 6.37 -24.88
N LEU A 7 -18.97 5.93 -23.62
CA LEU A 7 -18.04 4.90 -23.12
C LEU A 7 -18.68 3.50 -23.04
N PHE A 8 -19.95 3.35 -23.43
CA PHE A 8 -20.79 2.22 -23.02
C PHE A 8 -21.57 1.63 -24.21
N ASP A 9 -20.92 0.78 -25.01
CA ASP A 9 -21.59 -0.03 -26.04
C ASP A 9 -22.11 -1.36 -25.43
N GLY A 10 -23.41 -1.63 -25.60
CA GLY A 10 -23.93 -2.99 -25.70
C GLY A 10 -24.76 -3.53 -24.54
N ASP A 11 -24.11 -4.02 -23.49
CA ASP A 11 -24.75 -4.83 -22.44
C ASP A 11 -24.37 -4.33 -21.04
N LEU A 12 -25.05 -3.28 -20.57
CA LEU A 12 -24.82 -2.73 -19.23
C LEU A 12 -26.11 -2.75 -18.41
N THR A 13 -26.07 -3.47 -17.29
CA THR A 13 -27.04 -3.36 -16.21
C THR A 13 -26.62 -2.20 -15.31
N ALA A 14 -27.39 -1.11 -15.34
CA ALA A 14 -27.20 0.00 -14.40
C ALA A 14 -27.76 -0.40 -13.02
N ILE A 15 -26.93 -0.27 -11.99
CA ILE A 15 -27.28 -0.59 -10.60
C ILE A 15 -27.03 0.68 -9.79
N GLY A 16 -28.07 1.19 -9.13
CA GLY A 16 -28.04 2.46 -8.41
C GLY A 16 -28.97 2.44 -7.20
N VAL A 17 -29.01 3.56 -6.49
CA VAL A 17 -29.91 3.77 -5.35
C VAL A 17 -31.04 4.70 -5.81
N ASP A 18 -32.29 4.25 -5.68
CA ASP A 18 -33.46 4.99 -6.17
C ASP A 18 -33.85 6.19 -5.27
N GLU A 19 -33.39 6.21 -4.01
CA GLU A 19 -33.63 7.32 -3.07
C GLU A 19 -32.34 8.10 -2.79
N GLU A 20 -32.40 9.42 -3.00
CA GLU A 20 -31.33 10.33 -2.58
C GLU A 20 -31.34 10.48 -1.05
N PHE A 21 -30.26 10.03 -0.42
CA PHE A 21 -30.02 10.25 1.01
C PHE A 21 -28.91 11.30 1.19
N TYR A 22 -29.17 12.28 2.06
CA TYR A 22 -28.20 13.31 2.43
C TYR A 22 -27.61 12.98 3.80
N ALA A 23 -26.43 12.35 3.82
CA ALA A 23 -25.54 12.39 4.98
C ALA A 23 -24.23 13.06 4.63
N TYR A 24 -23.78 13.90 5.56
CA TYR A 24 -22.48 14.53 5.50
C TYR A 24 -21.48 13.63 6.22
N GLU A 25 -20.56 13.03 5.46
CA GLU A 25 -19.39 12.28 5.96
C GLU A 25 -18.16 13.02 5.40
N ASP A 26 -17.47 13.77 6.26
CA ASP A 26 -16.34 14.64 5.92
C ASP A 26 -14.96 13.95 6.00
N THR A 27 -14.94 12.69 6.44
CA THR A 27 -13.80 11.78 6.49
C THR A 27 -13.77 10.86 5.27
N GLN A 28 -12.78 9.96 5.23
CA GLN A 28 -12.68 8.90 4.22
C GLN A 28 -12.90 7.50 4.82
N PHE A 29 -13.33 7.41 6.08
CA PHE A 29 -13.40 6.15 6.81
C PHE A 29 -14.48 5.20 6.27
N THR A 30 -15.58 5.73 5.76
CA THR A 30 -16.70 4.94 5.23
C THR A 30 -16.53 4.55 3.75
N ARG A 31 -15.51 5.08 3.07
CA ARG A 31 -15.33 4.90 1.62
C ARG A 31 -15.23 3.45 1.19
N SER A 32 -14.50 2.63 1.96
CA SER A 32 -14.33 1.20 1.66
C SER A 32 -15.63 0.43 1.84
N PHE A 33 -16.40 0.76 2.88
CA PHE A 33 -17.74 0.19 3.10
C PHE A 33 -18.64 0.49 1.90
N MET A 34 -18.65 1.74 1.43
CA MET A 34 -19.42 2.15 0.25
C MET A 34 -19.02 1.34 -1.00
N TYR A 35 -17.72 1.16 -1.26
CA TYR A 35 -17.27 0.37 -2.42
C TYR A 35 -17.68 -1.10 -2.33
N PHE A 36 -17.58 -1.73 -1.15
CA PHE A 36 -18.01 -3.11 -0.97
C PHE A 36 -19.53 -3.27 -1.06
N ALA A 37 -20.31 -2.29 -0.59
CA ALA A 37 -21.75 -2.29 -0.76
C ALA A 37 -22.15 -2.24 -2.24
N PHE A 38 -21.48 -1.41 -3.05
CA PHE A 38 -21.69 -1.40 -4.50
C PHE A 38 -21.24 -2.71 -5.16
N ALA A 39 -20.09 -3.26 -4.77
CA ALA A 39 -19.64 -4.55 -5.29
C ALA A 39 -20.65 -5.67 -4.98
N ALA A 40 -21.22 -5.69 -3.78
CA ALA A 40 -22.27 -6.62 -3.38
C ALA A 40 -23.55 -6.44 -4.21
N ALA A 41 -23.99 -5.20 -4.44
CA ALA A 41 -25.15 -4.92 -5.28
C ALA A 41 -24.95 -5.43 -6.72
N VAL A 42 -23.76 -5.20 -7.28
CA VAL A 42 -23.38 -5.71 -8.61
C VAL A 42 -23.34 -7.23 -8.63
N ALA A 43 -22.72 -7.84 -7.63
CA ALA A 43 -22.58 -9.29 -7.52
C ALA A 43 -23.96 -9.99 -7.48
N VAL A 44 -24.86 -9.49 -6.62
CA VAL A 44 -26.24 -9.99 -6.51
C VAL A 44 -27.00 -9.85 -7.83
N ALA A 45 -26.86 -8.72 -8.52
CA ALA A 45 -27.56 -8.48 -9.79
C ALA A 45 -27.06 -9.34 -10.94
N LEU A 46 -25.76 -9.69 -10.93
CA LEU A 46 -25.13 -10.55 -11.94
C LEU A 46 -25.15 -12.04 -11.57
N ASP A 47 -25.78 -12.39 -10.45
CA ASP A 47 -25.82 -13.73 -9.91
C ASP A 47 -24.43 -14.36 -9.69
N VAL A 48 -23.50 -13.56 -9.17
CA VAL A 48 -22.16 -14.00 -8.75
C VAL A 48 -21.99 -13.81 -7.24
N ASP A 49 -21.22 -14.70 -6.63
CA ASP A 49 -21.05 -14.75 -5.17
C ASP A 49 -19.66 -14.28 -4.72
N ASP A 50 -18.66 -14.28 -5.60
CA ASP A 50 -17.28 -13.93 -5.26
C ASP A 50 -16.98 -12.44 -5.50
N ILE A 51 -16.54 -11.74 -4.46
CA ILE A 51 -16.00 -10.37 -4.54
C ILE A 51 -14.52 -10.40 -4.15
N TYR A 52 -13.62 -10.12 -5.09
CA TYR A 52 -12.19 -10.08 -4.82
C TYR A 52 -11.69 -8.66 -4.52
N VAL A 53 -10.88 -8.54 -3.46
CA VAL A 53 -10.12 -7.33 -3.15
C VAL A 53 -8.62 -7.64 -3.10
N PRO A 54 -7.88 -7.47 -4.22
CA PRO A 54 -6.51 -7.95 -4.36
C PRO A 54 -5.48 -6.97 -3.76
N GLU A 55 -5.50 -6.76 -2.44
CA GLU A 55 -4.47 -6.00 -1.72
C GLU A 55 -3.44 -6.94 -1.08
N ASN A 56 -2.18 -6.55 -1.08
CA ASN A 56 -1.14 -7.35 -0.43
C ASN A 56 -1.32 -7.41 1.10
N GLY A 57 -0.80 -8.45 1.71
CA GLY A 57 -0.95 -8.73 3.13
C GLY A 57 -0.36 -7.66 4.05
N VAL A 58 0.75 -7.04 3.63
CA VAL A 58 1.44 -5.99 4.38
C VAL A 58 0.53 -4.77 4.47
N LEU A 59 0.06 -4.24 3.33
CA LEU A 59 -0.87 -3.10 3.33
C LEU A 59 -2.23 -3.42 3.95
N SER A 60 -2.71 -4.66 3.82
CA SER A 60 -3.98 -5.09 4.41
C SER A 60 -3.96 -5.07 5.93
N ARG A 61 -2.79 -5.32 6.55
CA ARG A 61 -2.61 -5.37 8.01
C ARG A 61 -1.87 -4.16 8.57
N PHE A 62 -1.44 -3.24 7.71
CA PHE A 62 -0.57 -2.11 8.04
C PHE A 62 -1.21 -1.17 9.08
N SER A 63 -1.03 -1.53 10.34
CA SER A 63 -1.59 -0.87 11.52
C SER A 63 -0.50 -0.33 12.46
N SER A 64 0.78 -0.62 12.16
CA SER A 64 1.94 -0.42 13.02
C SER A 64 2.73 0.88 12.77
N LEU A 65 2.31 1.75 11.85
CA LEU A 65 2.85 3.11 11.84
C LEU A 65 2.19 3.89 12.98
N GLU A 66 2.94 4.02 14.08
CA GLU A 66 2.58 4.84 15.22
C GLU A 66 2.30 6.28 14.77
N SER A 67 1.16 6.82 15.21
CA SER A 67 0.76 8.24 15.14
C SER A 67 1.29 9.07 13.95
N GLY A 68 0.63 8.98 12.79
CA GLY A 68 0.88 9.97 11.73
C GLY A 68 0.20 9.70 10.41
N TRP A 69 -0.18 8.44 10.16
CA TRP A 69 -0.60 8.02 8.84
C TRP A 69 -2.04 7.52 8.88
N THR A 70 -2.95 8.33 8.33
CA THR A 70 -4.37 8.01 8.17
C THR A 70 -4.57 6.96 7.07
N THR A 71 -3.99 5.77 7.24
CA THR A 71 -4.38 4.63 6.42
C THR A 71 -5.77 4.20 6.88
N THR A 72 -6.77 4.42 6.03
CA THR A 72 -8.05 3.76 6.20
C THR A 72 -7.74 2.27 6.20
N ARG A 73 -8.14 1.53 7.24
CA ARG A 73 -8.02 0.06 7.36
C ARG A 73 -8.96 -0.64 6.35
N THR A 74 -8.84 -0.24 5.08
CA THR A 74 -9.80 -0.35 3.97
C THR A 74 -10.19 -1.79 3.71
N VAL A 75 -9.23 -2.70 3.90
CA VAL A 75 -9.33 -4.12 3.56
C VAL A 75 -8.79 -4.99 4.69
N HIS A 76 -8.75 -4.43 5.91
CA HIS A 76 -8.24 -5.16 7.06
C HIS A 76 -9.07 -6.43 7.29
N PRO A 77 -8.47 -7.59 7.64
CA PRO A 77 -9.20 -8.85 7.75
C PRO A 77 -10.42 -8.78 8.68
N LEU A 78 -10.32 -8.07 9.81
CA LEU A 78 -11.45 -7.87 10.71
C LEU A 78 -12.58 -7.03 10.10
N PHE A 79 -12.25 -6.05 9.24
CA PHE A 79 -13.24 -5.23 8.55
C PHE A 79 -13.97 -6.06 7.49
N VAL A 80 -13.23 -6.77 6.64
CA VAL A 80 -13.78 -7.67 5.61
C VAL A 80 -14.65 -8.75 6.25
N LYS A 81 -14.19 -9.38 7.35
CA LYS A 81 -14.97 -10.37 8.11
C LYS A 81 -16.27 -9.80 8.67
N SER A 82 -16.26 -8.53 9.10
CA SER A 82 -17.46 -7.87 9.62
C SER A 82 -18.46 -7.58 8.50
N LEU A 83 -17.99 -7.22 7.31
CA LEU A 83 -18.83 -7.05 6.13
C LEU A 83 -19.43 -8.37 5.65
N ASN A 84 -18.65 -9.45 5.57
CA ASN A 84 -19.18 -10.76 5.16
C ASN A 84 -20.31 -11.25 6.08
N ARG A 85 -20.20 -11.00 7.41
CA ARG A 85 -21.30 -11.31 8.34
C ARG A 85 -22.59 -10.56 8.04
N ILE A 86 -22.48 -9.29 7.61
CA ILE A 86 -23.65 -8.52 7.18
C ILE A 86 -24.24 -9.14 5.92
N PHE A 87 -23.41 -9.61 4.99
CA PHE A 87 -23.87 -10.25 3.76
C PHE A 87 -24.55 -11.60 4.03
N ASP A 88 -24.02 -12.41 4.95
CA ASP A 88 -24.64 -13.66 5.40
C ASP A 88 -26.07 -13.43 5.93
N ASP A 89 -26.27 -12.35 6.70
CA ASP A 89 -27.58 -11.99 7.26
C ASP A 89 -28.55 -11.42 6.21
N LEU A 90 -28.05 -10.63 5.25
CA LEU A 90 -28.86 -9.97 4.22
C LEU A 90 -29.24 -10.91 3.07
N PHE A 91 -28.37 -11.87 2.74
CA PHE A 91 -28.51 -12.77 1.60
C PHE A 91 -28.41 -14.24 2.05
N PRO A 92 -29.31 -14.73 2.93
CA PRO A 92 -29.18 -16.06 3.54
C PRO A 92 -29.23 -17.23 2.55
N ASP A 93 -29.78 -17.00 1.35
CA ASP A 93 -29.85 -17.98 0.26
C ASP A 93 -28.68 -17.89 -0.74
N ARG A 94 -27.72 -16.98 -0.52
CA ARG A 94 -26.52 -16.78 -1.36
C ARG A 94 -25.25 -16.98 -0.53
N LYS A 95 -24.13 -17.26 -1.21
CA LYS A 95 -22.82 -17.34 -0.56
C LYS A 95 -21.94 -16.12 -0.91
N LEU A 96 -22.52 -14.93 -0.81
CA LEU A 96 -21.85 -13.68 -1.19
C LEU A 96 -20.68 -13.38 -0.25
N GLU A 97 -19.45 -13.41 -0.77
CA GLU A 97 -18.22 -13.36 0.03
C GLU A 97 -17.19 -12.39 -0.55
N ILE A 98 -16.71 -11.46 0.29
CA ILE A 98 -15.52 -10.68 0.01
C ILE A 98 -14.29 -11.48 0.44
N SER A 99 -13.36 -11.70 -0.48
CA SER A 99 -12.08 -12.36 -0.21
C SER A 99 -10.89 -11.56 -0.75
N ASN A 100 -9.77 -11.64 -0.03
CA ASN A 100 -8.50 -11.07 -0.49
C ASN A 100 -7.53 -12.22 -0.83
N PRO A 101 -7.29 -12.51 -2.12
CA PRO A 101 -6.42 -13.62 -2.52
C PRO A 101 -4.95 -13.40 -2.16
N PHE A 102 -4.54 -12.15 -1.92
CA PHE A 102 -3.16 -11.77 -1.62
C PHE A 102 -2.95 -11.43 -0.14
N LEU A 103 -3.89 -11.85 0.72
CA LEU A 103 -3.84 -11.55 2.12
C LEU A 103 -2.54 -12.03 2.78
N ASP A 104 -1.98 -13.17 2.36
CA ASP A 104 -0.73 -13.69 2.96
C ASP A 104 0.51 -13.43 2.11
N TYR A 105 0.41 -12.52 1.14
CA TYR A 105 1.45 -12.21 0.17
C TYR A 105 2.12 -10.87 0.47
N THR A 106 3.44 -10.79 0.33
CA THR A 106 4.15 -9.51 0.22
C THR A 106 3.87 -8.87 -1.14
N LYS A 107 4.22 -7.58 -1.31
CA LYS A 107 4.05 -6.93 -2.62
C LYS A 107 4.89 -7.59 -3.70
N LYS A 108 6.08 -8.09 -3.36
CA LYS A 108 6.91 -8.89 -4.24
C LYS A 108 6.15 -10.14 -4.71
N GLU A 109 5.62 -10.93 -3.78
CA GLU A 109 4.90 -12.17 -4.09
C GLU A 109 3.67 -11.92 -4.97
N VAL A 110 2.99 -10.77 -4.79
CA VAL A 110 1.90 -10.35 -5.71
C VAL A 110 2.42 -10.05 -7.11
N VAL A 111 3.56 -9.35 -7.23
CA VAL A 111 4.18 -9.04 -8.52
C VAL A 111 4.64 -10.32 -9.23
N ASP A 112 5.20 -11.29 -8.51
CA ASP A 112 5.65 -12.57 -9.06
C ASP A 112 4.49 -13.43 -9.59
N CYS A 113 3.24 -13.15 -9.20
CA CYS A 113 2.06 -13.78 -9.78
C CYS A 113 1.70 -13.24 -11.17
N ILE A 114 2.32 -12.14 -11.63
CA ILE A 114 2.02 -11.51 -12.93
C ILE A 114 2.86 -12.20 -14.01
N PRO A 115 2.26 -12.95 -14.96
CA PRO A 115 3.04 -13.76 -15.89
C PRO A 115 3.85 -12.92 -16.89
N ASN A 116 3.35 -11.74 -17.24
CA ASN A 116 3.97 -10.87 -18.23
C ASN A 116 4.50 -9.58 -17.58
N LYS A 117 5.82 -9.41 -17.60
CA LYS A 117 6.51 -8.22 -17.08
C LYS A 117 5.92 -6.91 -17.63
N ALA A 118 5.48 -6.91 -18.90
CA ALA A 118 4.93 -5.70 -19.53
C ALA A 118 3.66 -5.18 -18.84
N ASP A 119 2.82 -6.07 -18.32
CA ASP A 119 1.53 -5.71 -17.71
C ASP A 119 1.74 -4.90 -16.42
N ILE A 120 2.86 -5.13 -15.72
CA ILE A 120 3.24 -4.42 -14.50
C ILE A 120 3.33 -2.91 -14.74
N PHE A 121 3.89 -2.50 -15.88
CA PHE A 121 4.16 -1.10 -16.19
C PHE A 121 2.89 -0.31 -16.54
N PHE A 122 1.79 -0.99 -16.88
CA PHE A 122 0.50 -0.34 -17.12
C PHE A 122 -0.34 -0.12 -15.84
N THR A 123 0.19 -0.49 -14.67
CA THR A 123 -0.51 -0.34 -13.38
C THR A 123 -0.11 0.94 -12.65
N ARG A 124 -1.05 1.50 -11.87
CA ARG A 124 -0.83 2.67 -11.01
C ARG A 124 -1.16 2.31 -9.56
N THR A 125 -0.18 2.47 -8.67
CA THR A 125 -0.36 2.25 -7.21
C THR A 125 -0.53 3.57 -6.47
N CYS A 126 -0.05 4.68 -7.04
CA CYS A 126 -0.16 6.01 -6.46
C CYS A 126 -1.63 6.44 -6.27
N PRO A 127 -2.08 6.77 -5.04
CA PRO A 127 -3.48 7.13 -4.76
C PRO A 127 -3.78 8.60 -5.08
N HIS A 128 -2.77 9.42 -5.37
CA HIS A 128 -2.96 10.86 -5.57
C HIS A 128 -3.77 11.16 -6.85
N PRO A 129 -4.58 12.23 -6.83
CA PRO A 129 -5.36 12.67 -7.98
C PRO A 129 -4.53 12.70 -9.26
N ARG A 130 -5.15 12.29 -10.37
CA ARG A 130 -4.54 12.18 -11.71
C ARG A 130 -3.86 13.48 -12.16
N GLU A 131 -4.24 14.63 -11.60
CA GLU A 131 -3.65 15.95 -11.86
C GLU A 131 -2.23 16.12 -11.32
N LEU A 132 -1.84 15.38 -10.28
CA LEU A 132 -0.50 15.46 -9.68
C LEU A 132 0.54 14.54 -10.33
N SER A 133 0.08 13.58 -11.15
CA SER A 133 0.94 12.64 -11.89
C SER A 133 0.24 12.32 -13.23
N GLN A 134 0.41 13.24 -14.19
CA GLN A 134 -0.06 13.10 -15.58
C GLN A 134 1.03 12.63 -16.54
N GLY A 135 2.27 12.53 -16.07
CA GLY A 135 3.37 12.07 -16.90
C GLY A 135 3.09 10.65 -17.37
N LYS A 136 3.49 10.39 -18.61
CA LYS A 136 3.70 9.04 -19.11
C LYS A 136 5.06 9.00 -19.77
N ASP A 137 5.71 7.84 -19.72
CA ASP A 137 6.90 7.63 -20.52
C ASP A 137 6.55 7.58 -22.02
N ALA A 138 7.56 7.40 -22.87
CA ALA A 138 7.36 7.31 -24.32
C ALA A 138 6.48 6.12 -24.74
N ALA A 139 6.38 5.08 -23.90
CA ALA A 139 5.55 3.90 -24.14
C ALA A 139 4.12 4.04 -23.59
N GLY A 140 3.81 5.14 -22.90
CA GLY A 140 2.49 5.43 -22.37
C GLY A 140 2.22 4.89 -20.97
N HIS A 141 3.24 4.38 -20.27
CA HIS A 141 3.17 3.88 -18.90
C HIS A 141 2.93 5.03 -17.91
N PRO A 142 1.97 4.92 -16.97
CA PRO A 142 1.72 5.96 -15.98
C PRO A 142 2.85 6.06 -14.96
N TYR A 143 3.31 7.27 -14.67
CA TYR A 143 4.21 7.48 -13.54
C TYR A 143 3.52 7.28 -12.18
N ASN A 144 4.31 6.82 -11.21
CA ASN A 144 3.97 6.77 -9.79
C ASN A 144 4.85 7.80 -9.05
N CYS A 145 4.35 8.45 -8.00
CA CYS A 145 5.10 9.60 -7.44
C CYS A 145 6.45 9.24 -6.81
N GLY A 146 6.64 7.98 -6.41
CA GLY A 146 7.85 7.49 -5.74
C GLY A 146 8.00 7.92 -4.27
N GLU A 147 7.07 8.74 -3.75
CA GLU A 147 7.19 9.33 -2.41
C GLU A 147 6.19 8.79 -1.39
N CYS A 148 4.99 8.34 -1.79
CA CYS A 148 3.99 7.85 -0.85
C CYS A 148 4.19 6.39 -0.47
N ILE A 149 3.60 5.98 0.66
CA ILE A 149 3.71 4.61 1.19
C ILE A 149 3.34 3.53 0.15
N PRO A 150 2.22 3.62 -0.59
CA PRO A 150 1.92 2.64 -1.63
C PRO A 150 3.00 2.56 -2.73
N CYS A 151 3.60 3.70 -3.11
CA CYS A 151 4.70 3.72 -4.07
C CYS A 151 5.98 3.11 -3.47
N LEU A 152 6.31 3.37 -2.21
CA LEU A 152 7.44 2.75 -1.52
C LEU A 152 7.30 1.22 -1.48
N ILE A 153 6.12 0.72 -1.06
CA ILE A 153 5.81 -0.72 -1.07
C ILE A 153 5.87 -1.30 -2.49
N ARG A 154 5.41 -0.55 -3.50
CA ARG A 154 5.55 -0.95 -4.92
C ARG A 154 7.03 -1.08 -5.30
N ILE A 155 7.88 -0.11 -4.97
CA ILE A 155 9.32 -0.15 -5.28
C ILE A 155 9.95 -1.40 -4.66
N ILE A 156 9.71 -1.65 -3.38
CA ILE A 156 10.20 -2.84 -2.67
C ILE A 156 9.77 -4.12 -3.40
N GLY A 157 8.48 -4.23 -3.76
CA GLY A 157 7.97 -5.39 -4.48
C GLY A 157 8.58 -5.57 -5.88
N LEU A 158 8.76 -4.49 -6.64
CA LEU A 158 9.30 -4.55 -8.01
C LEU A 158 10.77 -4.93 -8.01
N VAL A 159 11.58 -4.30 -7.16
CA VAL A 159 13.04 -4.55 -7.07
C VAL A 159 13.33 -5.99 -6.66
N ASN A 160 12.54 -6.55 -5.74
CA ASN A 160 12.75 -7.92 -5.25
C ASN A 160 12.07 -9.01 -6.09
N SER A 161 11.28 -8.63 -7.10
CA SER A 161 10.53 -9.57 -7.93
C SER A 161 11.42 -10.43 -8.85
N GLU A 162 10.90 -11.58 -9.27
CA GLU A 162 11.55 -12.46 -10.23
C GLU A 162 11.68 -11.84 -11.63
N HIS A 163 10.95 -10.75 -11.90
CA HIS A 163 11.03 -9.97 -13.14
C HIS A 163 12.29 -9.09 -13.26
N LYS A 164 13.11 -9.00 -12.20
CA LYS A 164 14.39 -8.27 -12.18
C LYS A 164 14.27 -6.85 -12.73
N ILE A 165 13.28 -6.10 -12.21
CA ILE A 165 13.01 -4.73 -12.63
C ILE A 165 14.21 -3.84 -12.25
N GLN A 166 14.77 -3.14 -13.23
CA GLN A 166 15.88 -2.22 -13.03
C GLN A 166 15.39 -0.85 -12.52
N PRO A 167 16.26 -0.01 -11.91
CA PRO A 167 15.83 1.26 -11.33
C PRO A 167 15.17 2.22 -12.32
N ASP A 168 15.63 2.24 -13.57
CA ASP A 168 15.11 3.06 -14.66
C ASP A 168 13.76 2.55 -15.19
N GLU A 169 13.43 1.28 -14.96
CA GLU A 169 12.15 0.66 -15.32
C GLU A 169 11.03 0.91 -14.30
N LEU A 170 11.31 1.55 -13.15
CA LEU A 170 10.31 1.70 -12.07
C LEU A 170 9.17 2.67 -12.39
N VAL A 171 9.30 3.47 -13.46
CA VAL A 171 8.31 4.47 -13.92
C VAL A 171 7.87 5.38 -12.76
N LEU A 172 8.84 6.05 -12.14
CA LEU A 172 8.63 6.98 -11.02
C LEU A 172 8.79 8.45 -11.44
N ASP A 173 7.95 9.34 -10.90
CA ASP A 173 8.14 10.80 -11.04
C ASP A 173 9.41 11.25 -10.30
N LYS A 174 9.73 10.61 -9.18
CA LYS A 174 10.93 10.85 -8.37
C LYS A 174 11.46 9.53 -7.83
N ASN A 175 12.74 9.27 -7.97
CA ASN A 175 13.39 8.11 -7.37
C ASN A 175 14.37 8.55 -6.29
N HIS A 176 13.86 8.93 -5.12
CA HIS A 176 14.70 9.43 -4.02
C HIS A 176 15.77 8.43 -3.56
N PHE A 177 15.57 7.13 -3.75
CA PHE A 177 16.62 6.15 -3.46
C PHE A 177 17.90 6.37 -4.28
N LEU A 178 17.78 6.83 -5.53
CA LEU A 178 18.92 7.15 -6.39
C LEU A 178 19.28 8.63 -6.37
N ASP A 179 18.27 9.50 -6.42
CA ASP A 179 18.45 10.91 -6.74
C ASP A 179 18.75 11.78 -5.50
N PHE A 180 18.46 11.28 -4.30
CA PHE A 180 18.63 12.04 -3.07
C PHE A 180 19.96 11.73 -2.37
N ASP A 181 20.63 12.80 -1.92
CA ASP A 181 21.84 12.70 -1.10
C ASP A 181 21.44 12.58 0.37
N PHE A 182 21.49 11.36 0.90
CA PHE A 182 21.04 11.04 2.26
C PHE A 182 21.96 11.62 3.34
N SER A 183 23.17 12.11 3.01
CA SER A 183 24.00 12.86 3.96
C SER A 183 23.39 14.21 4.35
N LYS A 184 22.36 14.66 3.61
CA LYS A 184 21.60 15.89 3.86
C LYS A 184 20.30 15.66 4.64
N VAL A 185 20.03 14.45 5.13
CA VAL A 185 18.87 14.21 6.00
C VAL A 185 19.05 15.01 7.29
N SER A 186 18.02 15.73 7.68
CA SER A 186 17.98 16.52 8.91
C SER A 186 16.57 16.47 9.51
N ALA A 187 16.45 16.76 10.81
CA ALA A 187 15.15 16.87 11.47
C ALA A 187 14.21 17.86 10.77
N GLU A 188 14.74 18.93 10.16
CA GLU A 188 13.96 19.92 9.40
C GLU A 188 13.33 19.33 8.13
N ASN A 189 14.06 18.48 7.40
CA ASN A 189 13.56 17.84 6.17
C ASN A 189 12.53 16.74 6.46
N ILE A 190 12.58 16.14 7.66
CA ILE A 190 11.63 15.13 8.14
C ILE A 190 10.36 15.81 8.70
N ALA A 191 10.54 16.85 9.53
CA ALA A 191 9.45 17.53 10.25
C ALA A 191 8.63 18.53 9.40
N GLN A 192 8.86 18.62 8.09
CA GLN A 192 8.06 19.43 7.18
C GLN A 192 7.06 18.57 6.38
N PRO A 193 5.95 18.07 6.97
CA PRO A 193 4.80 17.71 6.16
C PRO A 193 4.23 19.04 5.64
N ASN A 194 4.56 19.41 4.40
CA ASN A 194 3.83 20.45 3.72
C ASN A 194 2.35 20.04 3.78
N GLN A 195 1.55 20.74 4.60
CA GLN A 195 0.17 20.38 4.95
C GLN A 195 -0.77 20.28 3.72
N SER A 196 -0.30 20.67 2.54
CA SER A 196 -1.02 20.61 1.26
C SER A 196 -0.62 19.45 0.34
N ARG A 197 0.43 18.67 0.62
CA ARG A 197 0.91 17.62 -0.29
C ARG A 197 1.01 16.26 0.40
N GLN A 198 0.15 15.34 -0.04
CA GLN A 198 0.19 13.92 0.29
C GLN A 198 1.43 13.17 -0.31
N SER A 199 2.33 13.90 -0.99
CA SER A 199 3.55 13.42 -1.66
C SER A 199 4.67 14.45 -1.49
N SER A 200 5.70 14.12 -0.72
CA SER A 200 6.88 14.96 -0.49
C SER A 200 8.08 14.11 -0.08
N LEU A 201 9.28 14.71 -0.07
CA LEU A 201 10.47 14.09 0.49
C LEU A 201 10.27 13.71 1.97
N SER A 202 9.61 14.55 2.77
CA SER A 202 9.29 14.22 4.17
C SER A 202 8.41 12.99 4.31
N VAL A 203 7.39 12.84 3.45
CA VAL A 203 6.54 11.63 3.42
C VAL A 203 7.36 10.40 3.05
N PHE A 204 8.26 10.52 2.07
CA PHE A 204 9.16 9.45 1.68
C PHE A 204 10.09 9.03 2.84
N LEU A 205 10.77 10.00 3.47
CA LEU A 205 11.72 9.73 4.55
C LEU A 205 11.04 9.13 5.79
N LEU A 206 9.92 9.68 6.24
CA LEU A 206 9.15 9.12 7.35
C LEU A 206 8.66 7.70 7.03
N GLY A 207 8.17 7.50 5.81
CA GLY A 207 7.79 6.18 5.32
C GLY A 207 8.96 5.19 5.36
N LEU A 208 10.10 5.56 4.77
CA LEU A 208 11.31 4.75 4.76
C LEU A 208 11.75 4.39 6.18
N ASN A 209 11.89 5.39 7.06
CA ASN A 209 12.34 5.22 8.43
C ASN A 209 11.46 4.27 9.22
N ALA A 210 10.15 4.45 9.13
CA ALA A 210 9.22 3.62 9.88
C ALA A 210 9.20 2.17 9.37
N HIS A 211 9.37 1.96 8.06
CA HIS A 211 9.53 0.61 7.50
C HIS A 211 10.86 -0.03 7.89
N LEU A 212 11.95 0.73 7.92
CA LEU A 212 13.27 0.26 8.36
C LEU A 212 13.27 -0.12 9.85
N SER A 213 12.72 0.76 10.70
CA SER A 213 12.57 0.51 12.13
C SER A 213 11.73 -0.75 12.38
N PHE A 214 10.58 -0.87 11.70
CA PHE A 214 9.76 -2.07 11.78
C PHE A 214 10.51 -3.33 11.31
N ALA A 215 11.16 -3.28 10.15
CA ALA A 215 11.92 -4.41 9.60
C ALA A 215 13.06 -4.84 10.54
N TYR A 216 13.78 -3.88 11.11
CA TYR A 216 14.87 -4.13 12.05
C TYR A 216 14.35 -4.83 13.31
N ARG A 217 13.25 -4.35 13.89
CA ARG A 217 12.62 -4.98 15.06
C ARG A 217 12.19 -6.42 14.76
N ILE A 218 11.56 -6.67 13.61
CA ILE A 218 11.16 -8.01 13.18
C ILE A 218 12.36 -8.97 13.10
N GLN A 219 13.54 -8.49 12.68
CA GLN A 219 14.72 -9.34 12.51
C GLN A 219 15.56 -9.53 13.78
N THR A 220 15.45 -8.63 14.76
CA THR A 220 16.34 -8.60 15.93
C THR A 220 15.66 -9.00 17.23
N LEU A 221 14.35 -8.76 17.36
CA LEU A 221 13.61 -9.06 18.58
C LEU A 221 13.01 -10.46 18.56
N THR A 222 12.79 -11.02 19.75
CA THR A 222 12.04 -12.26 19.89
C THR A 222 10.55 -12.04 19.62
N GLN A 223 9.82 -13.09 19.21
CA GLN A 223 8.37 -13.01 19.04
C GLN A 223 7.66 -12.51 20.31
N ARG A 224 8.16 -12.87 21.50
CA ARG A 224 7.59 -12.41 22.78
C ARG A 224 7.67 -10.89 22.94
N GLU A 225 8.80 -10.30 22.55
CA GLU A 225 9.00 -8.84 22.60
C GLU A 225 8.13 -8.15 21.55
N LEU A 226 8.08 -8.68 20.33
CA LEU A 226 7.25 -8.16 19.24
C LEU A 226 5.76 -8.16 19.56
N VAL A 227 5.25 -9.24 20.17
CA VAL A 227 3.83 -9.38 20.56
C VAL A 227 3.41 -8.36 21.61
N SER A 228 4.35 -7.88 22.44
CA SER A 228 4.05 -6.89 23.47
C SER A 228 3.59 -5.54 22.90
N SER A 229 4.16 -5.12 21.77
CA SER A 229 3.73 -3.91 21.04
C SER A 229 2.71 -4.21 19.94
N THR A 230 2.77 -5.41 19.35
CA THR A 230 2.02 -5.75 18.13
C THR A 230 1.41 -7.15 18.28
N PRO A 231 0.26 -7.27 18.97
CA PRO A 231 -0.32 -8.57 19.34
C PRO A 231 -0.67 -9.49 18.17
N GLU A 232 -0.92 -8.94 16.97
CA GLU A 232 -1.18 -9.72 15.75
C GLU A 232 0.00 -10.62 15.35
N LEU A 233 1.23 -10.29 15.76
CA LEU A 233 2.44 -11.09 15.50
C LEU A 233 2.49 -12.39 16.32
N LEU A 234 1.48 -12.63 17.17
CA LEU A 234 1.29 -13.94 17.80
C LEU A 234 0.88 -15.00 16.76
N ASP A 235 0.20 -14.58 15.69
CA ASP A 235 -0.14 -15.45 14.58
C ASP A 235 1.12 -15.76 13.75
N PRO A 236 1.50 -17.05 13.60
CA PRO A 236 2.72 -17.44 12.92
C PRO A 236 2.70 -17.14 11.41
N ASP A 237 1.54 -17.08 10.76
CA ASP A 237 1.42 -16.72 9.34
C ASP A 237 1.66 -15.22 9.14
N ILE A 238 1.12 -14.40 10.03
CA ILE A 238 1.34 -12.95 10.04
C ILE A 238 2.81 -12.63 10.33
N LEU A 239 3.42 -13.28 11.31
CA LEU A 239 4.85 -13.11 11.60
C LEU A 239 5.70 -13.48 10.37
N ARG A 240 5.45 -14.64 9.74
CA ARG A 240 6.18 -15.06 8.54
C ARG A 240 6.03 -14.09 7.38
N LEU A 241 4.86 -13.46 7.21
CA LEU A 241 4.66 -12.42 6.19
C LEU A 241 5.59 -11.24 6.44
N TYR A 242 5.65 -10.74 7.67
CA TYR A 242 6.50 -9.59 8.00
C TYR A 242 7.99 -9.95 8.02
N GLU A 243 8.38 -11.19 8.33
CA GLU A 243 9.76 -11.67 8.16
C GLU A 243 10.20 -11.67 6.69
N ARG A 244 9.32 -12.05 5.76
CA ARG A 244 9.61 -11.98 4.32
C ARG A 244 9.73 -10.53 3.88
N PHE A 245 8.77 -9.70 4.26
CA PHE A 245 8.77 -8.29 3.93
C PHE A 245 9.96 -7.52 4.51
N SER A 246 10.41 -7.83 5.73
CA SER A 246 11.58 -7.18 6.33
C SER A 246 12.86 -7.45 5.55
N ARG A 247 13.03 -8.69 5.05
CA ARG A 247 14.15 -9.02 4.16
C ARG A 247 14.09 -8.25 2.85
N GLU A 248 12.91 -8.15 2.25
CA GLU A 248 12.70 -7.39 1.01
C GLU A 248 13.04 -5.90 1.19
N ILE A 249 12.75 -5.28 2.35
CA ILE A 249 13.15 -3.90 2.65
C ILE A 249 14.67 -3.75 2.62
N PHE A 250 15.40 -4.58 3.37
CA PHE A 250 16.86 -4.47 3.42
C PHE A 250 17.52 -4.79 2.08
N GLN A 251 17.01 -5.78 1.35
CA GLN A 251 17.45 -6.06 -0.01
C GLN A 251 17.22 -4.88 -0.96
N THR A 252 16.11 -4.14 -0.80
CA THR A 252 15.86 -2.91 -1.56
C THR A 252 16.88 -1.83 -1.22
N VAL A 253 17.23 -1.66 0.06
CA VAL A 253 18.26 -0.71 0.48
C VAL A 253 19.61 -1.08 -0.13
N GLU A 254 20.04 -2.33 -0.01
CA GLU A 254 21.30 -2.82 -0.58
C GLU A 254 21.35 -2.61 -2.10
N PHE A 255 20.25 -2.89 -2.80
CA PHE A 255 20.12 -2.71 -4.23
C PHE A 255 20.38 -1.26 -4.66
N PHE A 256 19.75 -0.28 -3.99
CA PHE A 256 19.95 1.12 -4.33
C PHE A 256 21.25 1.70 -3.77
N ALA A 257 21.75 1.20 -2.64
CA ALA A 257 23.01 1.63 -2.04
C ALA A 257 24.21 1.38 -2.97
N ALA A 258 24.14 0.36 -3.83
CA ALA A 258 25.14 0.08 -4.85
C ALA A 258 25.39 1.27 -5.80
N GLU A 259 24.36 2.08 -6.05
CA GLU A 259 24.43 3.28 -6.90
C GLU A 259 24.38 4.59 -6.10
N ASN A 260 23.88 4.55 -4.85
CA ASN A 260 23.84 5.67 -3.93
C ASN A 260 24.44 5.31 -2.56
N PRO A 261 25.77 5.41 -2.38
CA PRO A 261 26.44 5.04 -1.12
C PRO A 261 26.01 5.87 0.10
N THR A 262 25.40 7.04 -0.11
CA THR A 262 24.91 7.87 1.01
C THR A 262 23.72 7.21 1.72
N LEU A 263 22.95 6.39 1.01
CA LEU A 263 21.83 5.62 1.55
C LEU A 263 22.30 4.59 2.58
N GLU A 264 23.37 3.83 2.28
CA GLU A 264 23.89 2.80 3.18
C GLU A 264 24.36 3.40 4.51
N ASN A 265 25.10 4.51 4.43
CA ASN A 265 25.56 5.23 5.61
C ASN A 265 24.38 5.74 6.44
N TYR A 266 23.38 6.32 5.78
CA TYR A 266 22.18 6.82 6.44
C TYR A 266 21.42 5.71 7.17
N VAL A 267 21.18 4.57 6.51
CA VAL A 267 20.45 3.46 7.13
C VAL A 267 21.22 2.87 8.30
N THR A 268 22.55 2.76 8.19
CA THR A 268 23.41 2.27 9.27
C THR A 268 23.37 3.20 10.48
N GLU A 269 23.47 4.51 10.26
CA GLU A 269 23.36 5.52 11.32
C GLU A 269 21.96 5.50 11.95
N PHE A 270 20.91 5.53 11.14
CA PHE A 270 19.52 5.52 11.60
C PHE A 270 19.20 4.31 12.48
N LEU A 271 19.62 3.10 12.09
CA LEU A 271 19.38 1.88 12.87
C LEU A 271 20.27 1.75 14.11
N SER A 272 21.27 2.61 14.27
CA SER A 272 22.11 2.68 15.47
C SER A 272 21.55 3.63 16.55
N LEU A 273 20.51 4.39 16.22
CA LEU A 273 19.85 5.32 17.14
C LEU A 273 19.14 4.57 18.28
N GLU A 274 19.01 5.23 19.44
CA GLU A 274 18.23 4.70 20.55
C GLU A 274 16.72 4.77 20.28
N ASP A 275 15.92 3.92 20.94
CA ASP A 275 14.46 3.83 20.72
C ASP A 275 13.74 5.19 20.86
N GLU A 276 14.19 6.06 21.76
CA GLU A 276 13.62 7.39 21.98
C GLU A 276 13.90 8.34 20.79
N GLU A 277 15.06 8.19 20.14
CA GLU A 277 15.44 8.97 18.95
C GLU A 277 14.73 8.46 17.70
N LEU A 278 14.58 7.14 17.56
CA LEU A 278 13.82 6.50 16.48
C LEU A 278 12.36 6.95 16.45
N SER A 279 11.73 7.10 17.63
CA SER A 279 10.34 7.54 17.75
C SER A 279 10.09 8.96 17.23
N ASN A 280 11.11 9.82 17.21
CA ASN A 280 11.01 11.18 16.70
C ASN A 280 11.25 11.27 15.18
N LEU A 281 11.65 10.18 14.54
CA LEU A 281 12.06 10.12 13.14
C LEU A 281 11.21 9.16 12.28
N CYS A 282 10.23 8.48 12.89
CA CYS A 282 9.26 7.57 12.27
C CYS A 282 7.85 8.18 12.34
#